data_AF-A0A6C0LNM6-F1
#
_entry.id   AF-A0A6C0LNM6-F1
#
_cell.length_a   1.000
_cell.length_b   1.000
_cell.length_c   1.000
_cell.angle_alpha   90.00
_cell.angle_beta   90.00
_cell.angle_gamma   90.00
#
_symmetry.space_group_name_H-M   'P 1'
#
loop_
_entity.id
_entity.type
_entity.pdbx_description
1 polymer ?
#
loop_
_entity_poly.entity_id
_entity_poly.type
_entity_poly.pdbx_seq_one_letter_code
_entity_poly.pdbx_strand_id
1 'polypeptide(L)'
;MSTVFTAPEWISSESQYKLTVSKAYSESVLSRANLKRDSSASLTFENEEQVLEVVSALLHILLKEGGDNHWFAKLPSHEQLMKRVKHLFSNMPQVTEESQAYVSSVFMNPKVLTLVWTPVQPLQQSQAQQGIYFEDSESDGEESIAESNLPPVALRADRAASHEEYLLTRLRAAKARVEAEQIRMQYFEATGRMPPDSEDEDEDEDGDESE
;
A
#
# COMPACT_ATOMS: atom_id res chain seq x y z
N MET A 1 -19.80 -13.63 2.32
CA MET A 1 -18.49 -13.38 1.68
C MET A 1 -18.48 -11.91 1.27
N SER A 2 -17.40 -11.17 1.55
CA SER A 2 -17.29 -9.78 1.07
C SER A 2 -17.05 -9.82 -0.43
N THR A 3 -17.96 -9.26 -1.22
CA THR A 3 -17.83 -9.18 -2.69
C THR A 3 -16.88 -8.05 -3.05
N VAL A 4 -15.78 -8.38 -3.72
CA VAL A 4 -14.80 -7.41 -4.21
C VAL A 4 -15.28 -6.74 -5.48
N PHE A 5 -16.01 -7.46 -6.33
CA PHE A 5 -16.55 -6.90 -7.57
C PHE A 5 -18.07 -6.72 -7.52
N THR A 6 -18.54 -5.68 -8.21
CA THR A 6 -19.95 -5.60 -8.62
C THR A 6 -20.24 -6.60 -9.73
N ALA A 7 -21.50 -6.99 -9.89
CA ALA A 7 -21.94 -7.78 -11.03
C ALA A 7 -21.52 -7.10 -12.35
N PRO A 8 -21.09 -7.87 -13.38
CA PRO A 8 -20.65 -7.29 -14.64
C PRO A 8 -21.78 -6.55 -15.35
N GLU A 9 -21.52 -5.32 -15.74
CA GLU A 9 -22.42 -4.51 -16.55
C GLU A 9 -21.95 -4.51 -18.00
N TRP A 10 -22.84 -4.78 -18.95
CA TRP A 10 -22.51 -4.71 -20.37
C TRP A 10 -22.62 -3.27 -20.88
N ILE A 11 -21.52 -2.74 -21.40
CA ILE A 11 -21.47 -1.41 -22.02
C ILE A 11 -21.56 -1.56 -23.54
N SER A 12 -22.76 -1.38 -24.07
CA SER A 12 -23.05 -1.55 -25.50
C SER A 12 -22.24 -0.62 -26.41
N SER A 13 -21.94 0.61 -25.96
CA SER A 13 -21.18 1.60 -26.75
C SER A 13 -19.73 1.17 -26.99
N GLU A 14 -19.15 0.39 -26.08
CA GLU A 14 -17.74 -0.01 -26.10
C GLU A 14 -17.56 -1.52 -26.32
N SER A 15 -18.66 -2.27 -26.41
CA SER A 15 -18.68 -3.73 -26.60
C SER A 15 -17.83 -4.47 -25.56
N GLN A 16 -17.93 -4.07 -24.30
CA GLN A 16 -17.18 -4.66 -23.20
C GLN A 16 -17.98 -4.72 -21.90
N TYR A 17 -17.61 -5.65 -21.02
CA TYR A 17 -18.12 -5.71 -19.65
C TYR A 17 -17.33 -4.77 -18.75
N LYS A 18 -18.02 -4.13 -17.81
CA LYS A 18 -17.42 -3.35 -16.73
C LYS A 18 -17.73 -3.99 -15.39
N LEU A 19 -16.69 -4.20 -14.59
CA LEU A 19 -16.80 -4.55 -13.18
C LEU A 19 -16.23 -3.41 -12.35
N THR A 20 -16.99 -2.96 -11.35
CA THR A 20 -16.52 -1.94 -10.42
C THR A 20 -15.93 -2.64 -9.20
N VAL A 21 -14.74 -2.19 -8.77
CA VAL A 21 -14.08 -2.71 -7.58
C VAL A 21 -14.66 -2.02 -6.35
N SER A 22 -14.97 -2.77 -5.32
CA SER A 22 -15.52 -2.25 -4.07
C SER A 22 -14.55 -1.29 -3.39
N LYS A 23 -15.09 -0.24 -2.77
CA LYS A 23 -14.31 0.78 -2.07
C LYS A 23 -13.43 0.17 -0.97
N ALA A 24 -13.97 -0.79 -0.22
CA ALA A 24 -13.27 -1.50 0.85
C ALA A 24 -12.03 -2.25 0.34
N TYR A 25 -12.11 -2.89 -0.83
CA TYR A 25 -10.95 -3.52 -1.44
C TYR A 25 -9.95 -2.47 -1.91
N SER A 26 -10.40 -1.45 -2.65
CA SER A 26 -9.52 -0.41 -3.20
C SER A 26 -8.81 0.45 -2.15
N GLU A 27 -9.40 0.62 -0.97
CA GLU A 27 -8.80 1.37 0.14
C GLU A 27 -7.77 0.53 0.90
N SER A 28 -7.78 -0.80 0.75
CA SER A 28 -6.79 -1.70 1.35
C SER A 28 -5.40 -1.43 0.80
N VAL A 29 -4.41 -1.33 1.70
CA VAL A 29 -2.99 -1.10 1.37
C VAL A 29 -2.46 -2.17 0.42
N LEU A 30 -2.93 -3.41 0.55
CA LEU A 30 -2.53 -4.54 -0.30
C LEU A 30 -3.02 -4.43 -1.75
N SER A 31 -3.95 -3.52 -2.04
CA SER A 31 -4.51 -3.32 -3.39
C SER A 31 -3.89 -2.11 -4.12
N ARG A 32 -2.92 -1.45 -3.47
CA ARG A 32 -2.29 -0.23 -3.94
C ARG A 32 -0.94 -0.53 -4.58
N ALA A 33 -0.64 0.19 -5.65
CA ALA A 33 0.66 0.22 -6.29
C ALA A 33 1.26 1.62 -6.20
N ASN A 34 2.56 1.71 -5.94
CA ASN A 34 3.27 2.98 -5.92
C ASN A 34 3.51 3.50 -7.35
N LEU A 35 3.42 4.82 -7.51
CA LEU A 35 3.58 5.51 -8.77
C LEU A 35 4.78 6.44 -8.72
N LYS A 36 5.49 6.53 -9.85
CA LYS A 36 6.54 7.52 -10.09
C LYS A 36 6.27 8.30 -11.37
N ARG A 37 6.86 9.48 -11.49
CA ARG A 37 6.95 10.19 -12.77
C ARG A 37 8.15 9.70 -13.56
N ASP A 38 7.93 9.47 -14.85
CA ASP A 38 9.01 9.26 -15.79
C ASP A 38 9.65 10.58 -16.25
N SER A 39 10.72 10.48 -17.04
CA SER A 39 11.45 11.63 -17.59
C SER A 39 10.62 12.50 -18.54
N SER A 40 9.49 11.99 -19.03
CA SER A 40 8.50 12.71 -19.84
C SER A 40 7.35 13.30 -19.02
N ALA A 41 7.45 13.30 -17.68
CA ALA A 41 6.41 13.72 -16.75
C ALA A 41 5.10 12.90 -16.84
N SER A 42 5.15 11.72 -17.46
CA SER A 42 4.06 10.75 -17.48
C SER A 42 4.11 9.85 -16.24
N LEU A 43 2.95 9.33 -15.86
CA LEU A 43 2.79 8.45 -14.72
C LEU A 43 3.14 7.01 -15.08
N THR A 44 4.01 6.40 -14.28
CA THR A 44 4.42 5.02 -14.42
C THR A 44 4.43 4.34 -13.05
N PHE A 45 4.42 3.01 -13.03
CA PHE A 45 4.55 2.27 -11.80
C PHE A 45 6.00 2.33 -11.29
N GLU A 46 6.15 2.48 -9.99
CA GLU A 46 7.48 2.49 -9.38
C GLU A 46 8.11 1.09 -9.40
N ASN A 47 7.32 0.09 -8.99
CA ASN A 47 7.71 -1.30 -8.86
C ASN A 47 6.76 -2.21 -9.67
N GLU A 48 7.27 -2.85 -10.72
CA GLU A 48 6.50 -3.74 -11.58
C GLU A 48 6.13 -5.07 -10.90
N GLU A 49 6.96 -5.58 -9.99
CA GLU A 49 6.68 -6.81 -9.23
C GLU A 49 5.49 -6.60 -8.29
N GLN A 50 5.44 -5.47 -7.60
CA GLN A 50 4.30 -5.09 -6.76
C GLN A 50 3.01 -5.03 -7.58
N VAL A 51 3.05 -4.42 -8.78
CA VAL A 51 1.89 -4.36 -9.68
C VAL A 51 1.47 -5.77 -10.09
N LEU A 52 2.42 -6.64 -10.41
CA LEU A 52 2.15 -8.02 -10.78
C LEU A 52 1.45 -8.78 -9.65
N GLU A 53 1.90 -8.61 -8.42
CA GLU A 53 1.29 -9.22 -7.23
C GLU A 53 -0.15 -8.73 -7.03
N VAL A 54 -0.37 -7.41 -7.07
CA VAL A 54 -1.71 -6.80 -6.92
C VAL A 54 -2.65 -7.28 -8.02
N VAL A 55 -2.20 -7.27 -9.27
CA VAL A 55 -2.98 -7.71 -10.43
C VAL A 55 -3.28 -9.20 -10.33
N SER A 56 -2.28 -10.02 -9.98
CA SER A 56 -2.43 -11.46 -9.84
C SER A 56 -3.47 -11.79 -8.77
N ALA A 57 -3.37 -11.17 -7.59
CA ALA A 57 -4.33 -11.34 -6.51
C ALA A 57 -5.75 -10.93 -6.95
N LEU A 58 -5.88 -9.78 -7.61
CA LEU A 58 -7.16 -9.29 -8.14
C LEU A 58 -7.80 -10.27 -9.13
N LEU A 59 -6.99 -10.85 -10.03
CA LEU A 59 -7.48 -11.84 -11.00
C LEU A 59 -7.90 -13.15 -10.36
N HIS A 60 -7.20 -13.63 -9.33
CA HIS A 60 -7.62 -14.81 -8.58
C HIS A 60 -8.99 -14.59 -7.94
N ILE A 61 -9.22 -13.41 -7.36
CA ILE A 61 -10.52 -13.04 -6.80
C ILE A 61 -11.57 -12.97 -7.90
N LEU A 62 -11.27 -12.35 -9.04
CA LEU A 62 -12.19 -12.24 -10.18
C LEU A 62 -12.62 -13.61 -10.72
N LEU A 63 -11.68 -14.55 -10.85
CA LEU A 63 -11.96 -15.90 -11.30
C LEU A 63 -12.82 -16.67 -10.30
N LYS A 64 -12.53 -16.50 -9.00
CA LYS A 64 -13.31 -17.10 -7.92
C LYS A 64 -14.73 -16.55 -7.88
N GLU A 65 -14.89 -15.23 -7.78
CA GLU A 65 -16.22 -14.59 -7.72
C GLU A 65 -17.00 -14.79 -9.02
N GLY A 66 -16.33 -14.75 -10.18
CA GLY A 66 -16.96 -15.00 -11.47
C GLY A 66 -17.44 -16.45 -11.63
N GLY A 67 -16.71 -17.41 -11.06
CA GLY A 67 -17.12 -18.82 -10.99
C GLY A 67 -18.28 -19.04 -10.03
N ASP A 68 -18.15 -18.56 -8.79
CA ASP A 68 -19.15 -18.73 -7.73
C ASP A 68 -20.49 -18.11 -8.14
N ASN A 69 -20.47 -16.92 -8.74
CA ASN A 69 -21.67 -16.19 -9.17
C ASN A 69 -22.11 -16.50 -10.61
N HIS A 70 -21.43 -17.40 -11.32
CA HIS A 70 -21.74 -17.79 -12.70
C HIS A 70 -21.86 -16.60 -13.68
N TRP A 71 -21.01 -15.57 -13.51
CA TRP A 71 -21.05 -14.35 -14.31
C TRP A 71 -20.73 -14.56 -15.79
N PHE A 72 -19.91 -15.56 -16.09
CA PHE A 72 -19.48 -15.85 -17.45
C PHE A 72 -19.60 -17.35 -17.71
N ALA A 73 -20.08 -17.71 -18.92
CA ALA A 73 -20.17 -19.11 -19.33
C ALA A 73 -18.78 -19.80 -19.42
N LYS A 74 -17.73 -19.03 -19.74
CA LYS A 74 -16.35 -19.52 -19.79
C LYS A 74 -15.38 -18.38 -19.48
N LEU A 75 -14.69 -18.48 -18.34
CA LEU A 75 -13.58 -17.59 -18.00
C LEU A 75 -12.27 -18.12 -18.60
N PRO A 76 -11.42 -17.24 -19.18
CA PRO A 76 -10.05 -17.60 -19.53
C PRO A 76 -9.25 -18.01 -18.29
N SER A 77 -8.17 -18.78 -18.47
CA SER A 77 -7.29 -19.12 -17.35
C SER A 77 -6.55 -17.88 -16.82
N HIS A 78 -6.06 -17.94 -15.58
CA HIS A 78 -5.29 -16.85 -14.97
C HIS A 78 -4.13 -16.39 -15.87
N GLU A 79 -3.32 -17.33 -16.39
CA GLU A 79 -2.23 -17.02 -17.32
C GLU A 79 -2.69 -16.33 -18.62
N GLN A 80 -3.86 -16.72 -19.13
CA GLN A 80 -4.43 -16.10 -20.34
C GLN A 80 -4.91 -14.67 -20.05
N LEU A 81 -5.46 -14.43 -18.86
CA LEU A 81 -5.86 -13.09 -18.43
C LEU A 81 -4.63 -12.21 -18.24
N MET A 82 -3.59 -12.70 -17.57
CA MET A 82 -2.32 -11.98 -17.36
C MET A 82 -1.70 -11.48 -18.67
N LYS A 83 -1.72 -12.30 -19.74
CA LYS A 83 -1.21 -11.91 -21.07
C LYS A 83 -2.04 -10.82 -21.77
N ARG A 84 -3.25 -10.54 -21.29
CA ARG A 84 -4.22 -9.61 -21.90
C ARG A 84 -4.42 -8.35 -21.07
N VAL A 85 -3.73 -8.22 -19.94
CA VAL A 85 -3.84 -7.07 -19.05
C VAL A 85 -3.29 -5.82 -19.75
N LYS A 86 -4.08 -4.75 -19.70
CA LYS A 86 -3.66 -3.39 -20.00
C LYS A 86 -3.96 -2.50 -18.81
N HIS A 87 -3.09 -1.54 -18.57
CA HIS A 87 -3.25 -0.57 -17.49
C HIS A 87 -3.64 0.78 -18.08
N LEU A 88 -4.63 1.41 -17.47
CA LEU A 88 -5.08 2.76 -17.82
C LEU A 88 -5.24 3.58 -16.54
N PHE A 89 -4.82 4.83 -16.55
CA PHE A 89 -4.99 5.73 -15.40
C PHE A 89 -6.22 6.61 -15.60
N SER A 90 -7.09 6.69 -14.60
CA SER A 90 -8.36 7.42 -14.71
C SER A 90 -8.17 8.93 -14.76
N ASN A 91 -7.14 9.46 -14.09
CA ASN A 91 -6.76 10.87 -14.06
C ASN A 91 -5.25 10.99 -13.86
N MET A 92 -4.65 12.10 -14.31
CA MET A 92 -3.26 12.47 -14.02
C MET A 92 -3.22 13.28 -12.70
N PRO A 93 -2.86 12.68 -11.56
CA PRO A 93 -2.66 13.41 -10.31
C PRO A 93 -1.47 14.37 -10.41
N GLN A 94 -1.52 15.42 -9.60
CA GLN A 94 -0.35 16.17 -9.18
C GLN A 94 0.48 15.21 -8.31
N VAL A 95 1.40 14.46 -8.94
CA VAL A 95 2.20 13.42 -8.27
C VAL A 95 3.10 14.07 -7.23
N THR A 96 2.85 13.79 -5.96
CA THR A 96 3.81 13.90 -4.85
C THR A 96 4.59 12.59 -4.70
N GLU A 97 5.74 12.61 -4.03
CA GLU A 97 6.68 11.47 -3.89
C GLU A 97 6.05 10.18 -3.34
N GLU A 98 4.89 10.26 -2.69
CA GLU A 98 4.16 9.12 -2.10
C GLU A 98 2.87 8.74 -2.86
N SER A 99 2.80 9.04 -4.16
CA SER A 99 1.56 8.81 -4.91
C SER A 99 1.30 7.32 -5.12
N GLN A 100 0.17 6.85 -4.60
CA GLN A 100 -0.31 5.48 -4.78
C GLN A 100 -1.52 5.45 -5.72
N ALA A 101 -1.77 4.32 -6.37
CA ALA A 101 -3.01 4.07 -7.10
C ALA A 101 -3.59 2.70 -6.79
N TYR A 102 -4.91 2.60 -6.90
CA TYR A 102 -5.66 1.36 -6.75
C TYR A 102 -6.48 1.08 -8.00
N VAL A 103 -6.86 -0.17 -8.24
CA VAL A 103 -7.76 -0.53 -9.34
C VAL A 103 -9.19 -0.19 -8.94
N SER A 104 -9.83 0.74 -9.66
CA SER A 104 -11.22 1.16 -9.41
C SER A 104 -12.22 0.41 -10.29
N SER A 105 -11.80 0.01 -11.49
CA SER A 105 -12.66 -0.69 -12.45
C SER A 105 -11.87 -1.63 -13.34
N VAL A 106 -12.53 -2.69 -13.75
CA VAL A 106 -12.01 -3.69 -14.68
C VAL A 106 -12.93 -3.74 -15.90
N PHE A 107 -12.38 -3.45 -17.07
CA PHE A 107 -13.08 -3.64 -18.34
C PHE A 107 -12.62 -4.93 -19.00
N MET A 108 -13.57 -5.73 -19.45
CA MET A 108 -13.28 -7.04 -20.02
C MET A 108 -13.95 -7.18 -21.38
N ASN A 109 -13.12 -7.50 -22.37
CA ASN A 109 -13.58 -8.03 -23.64
C ASN A 109 -12.83 -9.36 -23.94
N PRO A 110 -13.24 -10.14 -24.96
CA PRO A 110 -12.61 -11.42 -25.25
C PRO A 110 -11.12 -11.36 -25.61
N LYS A 111 -10.56 -10.18 -25.89
CA LYS A 111 -9.17 -9.97 -26.33
C LYS A 111 -8.29 -9.28 -25.29
N VAL A 112 -8.85 -8.39 -24.48
CA VAL A 112 -8.14 -7.44 -23.62
C VAL A 112 -8.88 -7.31 -22.29
N LEU A 113 -8.10 -7.23 -21.21
CA LEU A 113 -8.56 -6.89 -19.88
C LEU A 113 -7.93 -5.57 -19.47
N THR A 114 -8.70 -4.50 -19.36
CA THR A 114 -8.20 -3.18 -19.00
C THR A 114 -8.47 -2.91 -17.52
N LEU A 115 -7.41 -2.72 -16.74
CA LEU A 115 -7.47 -2.31 -15.35
C LEU A 115 -7.33 -0.80 -15.27
N VAL A 116 -8.35 -0.15 -14.71
CA VAL A 116 -8.32 1.30 -14.48
C VAL A 116 -7.79 1.59 -13.10
N TRP A 117 -6.64 2.25 -13.07
CA TRP A 117 -5.97 2.71 -11.87
C TRP A 117 -6.41 4.13 -11.54
N THR A 118 -6.94 4.29 -10.34
CA THR A 118 -7.31 5.59 -9.79
C THR A 118 -6.28 5.95 -8.72
N PRO A 119 -5.59 7.08 -8.87
CA PRO A 119 -4.64 7.54 -7.87
C PRO A 119 -5.35 8.00 -6.61
N VAL A 120 -4.72 7.70 -5.47
CA VAL A 120 -5.11 8.18 -4.15
C VAL A 120 -4.75 9.66 -4.10
N GLN A 121 -5.74 10.54 -4.07
CA GLN A 121 -5.47 11.95 -3.81
C GLN A 121 -5.03 12.10 -2.36
N PRO A 122 -3.96 12.86 -2.06
CA PRO A 122 -3.69 13.26 -0.69
C PRO A 122 -4.93 14.02 -0.21
N LEU A 123 -5.45 13.68 0.98
CA LEU A 123 -6.46 14.52 1.62
C LEU A 123 -5.83 15.91 1.76
N GLN A 124 -6.20 16.83 0.89
CA GLN A 124 -6.03 18.25 1.17
C GLN A 124 -6.83 18.49 2.44
N GLN A 125 -6.13 18.57 3.58
CA GLN A 125 -6.66 19.29 4.72
C GLN A 125 -6.88 20.70 4.21
N SER A 126 -8.12 21.00 3.84
CA SER A 126 -8.59 22.37 3.66
C SER A 126 -8.37 23.04 5.02
N GLN A 127 -7.20 23.64 5.22
CA GLN A 127 -7.07 24.70 6.18
C GLN A 127 -8.05 25.77 5.70
N ALA A 128 -9.24 25.77 6.30
CA ALA A 128 -10.18 26.85 6.16
C ALA A 128 -9.41 28.11 6.58
N GLN A 129 -8.96 28.88 5.57
CA GLN A 129 -8.39 30.19 5.78
C GLN A 129 -9.49 31.06 6.39
N GLN A 130 -9.31 31.32 7.67
CA GLN A 130 -9.74 32.48 8.45
C GLN A 130 -10.72 33.43 7.75
N GLY A 131 -11.97 33.40 8.21
CA GLY A 131 -12.86 34.56 8.19
C GLY A 131 -13.09 35.03 9.62
N ILE A 132 -12.06 35.53 10.30
CA ILE A 132 -12.26 36.26 11.56
C ILE A 132 -12.70 37.66 11.16
N TYR A 133 -14.01 37.88 11.09
CA TYR A 133 -14.59 39.22 11.13
C TYR A 133 -14.45 39.73 12.57
N PHE A 134 -13.53 40.67 12.80
CA PHE A 134 -13.56 41.49 14.01
C PHE A 134 -14.63 42.56 13.80
N GLU A 135 -15.85 42.28 14.26
CA GLU A 135 -16.84 43.31 14.51
C GLU A 135 -16.64 43.81 15.93
N ASP A 136 -16.37 45.11 16.03
CA ASP A 136 -16.13 45.86 17.26
C ASP A 136 -17.34 45.72 18.19
N SER A 137 -17.17 45.13 19.37
CA SER A 137 -18.19 45.13 20.42
C SER A 137 -17.53 45.15 21.78
N GLU A 138 -17.53 46.35 22.37
CA GLU A 138 -17.30 46.60 23.77
C GLU A 138 -18.26 45.74 24.62
N SER A 139 -17.72 44.84 25.45
CA SER A 139 -18.42 44.36 26.64
C SER A 139 -17.41 43.89 27.69
N ASP A 140 -17.43 44.61 28.80
CA ASP A 140 -16.95 44.20 30.13
C ASP A 140 -17.52 42.82 30.51
N GLY A 141 -16.72 41.99 31.21
CA GLY A 141 -17.24 40.84 31.95
C GLY A 141 -16.44 39.53 31.83
N GLU A 142 -15.64 39.28 32.87
CA GLU A 142 -15.24 37.98 33.43
C GLU A 142 -14.67 36.88 32.51
N GLU A 143 -13.38 36.60 32.76
CA GLU A 143 -12.67 35.38 32.39
C GLU A 143 -13.47 34.12 32.78
N SER A 144 -13.89 33.36 31.78
CA SER A 144 -14.20 31.94 31.91
C SER A 144 -13.82 31.25 30.61
N ILE A 145 -12.54 30.89 30.51
CA ILE A 145 -12.01 30.03 29.45
C ILE A 145 -12.64 28.65 29.65
N ALA A 146 -13.71 28.35 28.92
CA ALA A 146 -14.23 26.99 28.87
C ALA A 146 -13.13 26.07 28.30
N GLU A 147 -12.73 25.03 29.04
CA GLU A 147 -11.70 24.04 28.70
C GLU A 147 -11.98 23.22 27.41
N SER A 148 -12.93 23.66 26.58
CA SER A 148 -13.42 22.94 25.40
C SER A 148 -12.80 23.41 24.07
N ASN A 149 -11.79 24.29 24.09
CA ASN A 149 -11.10 24.81 22.91
C ASN A 149 -9.63 24.38 22.81
N LEU A 150 -9.25 23.24 23.41
CA LEU A 150 -7.95 22.63 23.14
C LEU A 150 -8.07 21.71 21.92
N PRO A 151 -7.18 21.82 20.91
CA PRO A 151 -7.14 20.85 19.82
C PRO A 151 -6.90 19.45 20.41
N PRO A 152 -7.49 18.39 19.83
CA PRO A 152 -7.33 17.03 20.35
C PRO A 152 -5.83 16.69 20.39
N VAL A 153 -5.30 16.55 21.60
CA VAL A 153 -3.94 16.05 21.80
C VAL A 153 -3.99 14.57 21.45
N ALA A 154 -3.53 14.23 20.24
CA ALA A 154 -3.22 12.86 19.91
C ALA A 154 -2.12 12.41 20.87
N LEU A 155 -2.48 11.63 21.89
CA LEU A 155 -1.53 10.86 22.66
C LEU A 155 -0.81 9.98 21.65
N ARG A 156 0.42 10.37 21.28
CA ARG A 156 1.31 9.49 20.52
C ARG A 156 1.43 8.24 21.37
N ALA A 157 0.94 7.12 20.85
CA ALA A 157 1.17 5.85 21.48
C ALA A 157 2.69 5.64 21.50
N ASP A 158 3.30 5.63 22.68
CA ASP A 158 4.73 5.33 22.89
C ASP A 158 5.16 3.97 22.27
N ARG A 159 4.18 3.17 21.84
CA ARG A 159 4.35 1.92 21.09
C ARG A 159 4.93 2.07 19.68
N ALA A 160 4.86 3.25 19.07
CA ALA A 160 5.41 3.47 17.73
C ALA A 160 6.94 3.60 17.75
N ALA A 161 7.51 4.23 18.80
CA ALA A 161 8.95 4.36 18.97
C ALA A 161 9.61 2.98 19.21
N SER A 162 8.96 2.10 19.97
CA SER A 162 9.49 0.75 20.25
C SER A 162 9.55 -0.16 19.02
N HIS A 163 8.68 0.07 18.02
CA HIS A 163 8.68 -0.74 16.80
C HIS A 163 9.80 -0.34 15.83
N GLU A 164 10.07 0.96 15.70
CA GLU A 164 11.17 1.46 14.87
C GLU A 164 12.53 1.00 15.42
N GLU A 165 12.71 1.10 16.74
CA GLU A 165 13.93 0.62 17.41
C GLU A 165 14.12 -0.90 17.26
N TYR A 166 13.04 -1.68 17.40
CA TYR A 166 13.08 -3.13 17.17
C TYR A 166 13.49 -3.48 15.73
N LEU A 167 12.94 -2.78 14.74
CA LEU A 167 13.31 -2.98 13.33
C LEU A 167 14.76 -2.57 13.04
N LEU A 168 15.23 -1.45 13.60
CA LEU A 168 16.62 -0.99 13.50
C LEU A 168 17.59 -2.00 14.10
N THR A 169 17.28 -2.54 15.28
CA THR A 169 18.09 -3.56 15.96
C THR A 169 18.14 -4.85 15.15
N ARG A 170 16.99 -5.31 14.63
CA ARG A 170 16.94 -6.49 13.74
C ARG A 170 17.75 -6.29 12.46
N LEU A 171 17.74 -5.08 11.90
CA LEU A 171 18.50 -4.74 10.70
C LEU A 171 20.01 -4.70 10.98
N ARG A 172 20.44 -4.18 12.14
CA ARG A 172 21.83 -4.24 12.61
C ARG A 172 22.30 -5.68 12.81
N ALA A 173 21.49 -6.54 13.44
CA ALA A 173 21.81 -7.95 13.64
C ALA A 173 21.91 -8.71 12.30
N ALA A 174 20.99 -8.46 11.36
CA ALA A 174 21.05 -9.04 10.02
C ALA A 174 22.31 -8.60 9.27
N LYS A 175 22.69 -7.32 9.38
CA LYS A 175 23.92 -6.80 8.77
C LYS A 175 25.17 -7.45 9.37
N ALA A 176 25.23 -7.61 10.70
CA ALA A 176 26.36 -8.24 11.38
C ALA A 176 26.54 -9.71 10.93
N ARG A 177 25.45 -10.47 10.76
CA ARG A 177 25.50 -11.85 10.24
C ARG A 177 26.03 -11.93 8.81
N VAL A 178 25.62 -11.00 7.94
CA VAL A 178 26.12 -10.94 6.55
C VAL A 178 27.60 -10.59 6.53
N GLU A 179 28.03 -9.64 7.36
CA GLU A 179 29.43 -9.25 7.47
C GLU A 179 30.31 -10.40 8.02
N ALA A 180 29.84 -11.12 9.03
CA ALA A 180 30.50 -12.31 9.54
C ALA A 180 30.67 -13.40 8.47
N GLU A 181 29.63 -13.65 7.65
CA GLU A 181 29.72 -14.61 6.56
C GLU A 181 30.66 -14.14 5.44
N GLN A 182 30.69 -12.84 5.14
CA GLN A 182 31.67 -12.27 4.19
C GLN A 182 33.10 -12.43 4.70
N ILE A 183 33.34 -12.20 6.00
CA ILE A 183 34.65 -12.42 6.62
C ILE A 183 35.01 -13.92 6.58
N ARG A 184 34.05 -14.81 6.84
CA ARG A 184 34.23 -16.26 6.75
C ARG A 184 34.62 -16.70 5.34
N MET A 185 33.95 -16.18 4.32
CA MET A 185 34.26 -16.44 2.92
C MET A 185 35.65 -15.92 2.55
N GLN A 186 35.98 -14.67 2.88
CA GLN A 186 37.30 -14.09 2.58
C GLN A 186 38.44 -14.84 3.26
N TYR A 187 38.25 -15.26 4.51
CA TYR A 187 39.23 -16.07 5.23
C TYR A 187 39.43 -17.43 4.55
N PHE A 188 38.35 -18.08 4.12
CA PHE A 188 38.43 -19.33 3.38
C PHE A 188 39.13 -19.15 2.02
N GLU A 189 38.82 -18.08 1.29
CA GLU A 189 39.49 -17.76 0.03
C GLU A 189 40.99 -17.49 0.23
N ALA A 190 41.38 -16.83 1.32
CA ALA A 190 42.77 -16.47 1.60
C ALA A 190 43.60 -17.65 2.15
N THR A 191 43.00 -18.56 2.92
CA THR A 191 43.73 -19.58 3.68
C THR A 191 43.40 -21.02 3.30
N GLY A 192 42.34 -21.24 2.53
CA GLY A 192 41.82 -22.57 2.17
C GLY A 192 41.27 -23.37 3.36
N ARG A 193 41.06 -22.73 4.51
CA ARG A 193 40.53 -23.34 5.75
C ARG A 193 39.38 -22.50 6.29
N MET A 194 38.44 -23.12 6.99
CA MET A 194 37.41 -22.37 7.71
C MET A 194 38.05 -21.57 8.86
N PRO A 195 37.57 -20.34 9.15
CA PRO A 195 37.96 -19.62 10.35
C PRO A 195 37.60 -20.44 11.61
N PRO A 196 38.35 -20.29 12.71
CA PRO A 196 37.94 -20.84 13.99
C PRO A 196 36.57 -20.24 14.36
N ASP A 197 35.63 -21.09 14.80
CA ASP A 197 34.32 -20.63 15.25
C ASP A 197 34.52 -19.71 16.48
N SER A 198 34.13 -18.45 16.35
CA SER A 198 33.94 -17.57 17.50
C SER A 198 32.67 -18.04 18.20
N GLU A 199 32.79 -18.61 19.39
CA GLU A 199 31.65 -18.80 20.28
C GLU A 199 31.18 -17.41 20.73
N ASP A 200 30.26 -16.82 19.96
CA ASP A 200 29.42 -15.72 20.44
C ASP A 200 28.14 -16.35 21.01
N GLU A 201 28.21 -16.66 22.31
CA GLU A 201 27.06 -16.96 23.17
C GLU A 201 26.19 -15.69 23.29
N ASP A 202 25.22 -15.52 22.39
CA ASP A 202 24.09 -14.59 22.61
C ASP A 202 22.78 -15.40 22.53
N GLU A 203 22.63 -16.37 23.44
CA GLU A 203 21.32 -16.88 23.86
C GLU A 203 20.81 -16.00 25.01
N ASP A 204 20.22 -14.84 24.68
CA ASP A 204 19.41 -14.10 25.65
C ASP A 204 18.04 -14.79 25.77
N GLU A 205 18.03 -15.79 26.66
CA GLU A 205 16.84 -16.38 27.28
C GLU A 205 16.26 -15.39 28.29
N ASP A 206 15.44 -14.43 27.83
CA ASP A 206 14.61 -13.64 28.74
C ASP A 206 13.30 -14.40 29.04
N GLY A 207 13.40 -15.34 29.97
CA GLY A 207 12.29 -15.66 30.85
C GLY A 207 12.12 -14.56 31.90
N ASP A 208 10.91 -14.02 32.02
CA ASP A 208 10.47 -13.39 33.26
C ASP A 208 8.99 -13.73 33.51
N GLU A 209 8.80 -14.85 34.22
CA GLU A 209 7.69 -15.00 35.17
C GLU A 209 8.13 -14.37 36.50
N SER A 210 7.48 -13.27 36.90
CA SER A 210 7.29 -12.75 38.26
C SER A 210 6.40 -11.49 38.12
N GLU A 211 5.21 -11.29 38.67
CA GLU A 211 4.41 -11.85 39.78
C GLU A 211 2.91 -11.84 39.41
#